data_AF-A0A6L5X386-F1
#
_entry.id   AF-A0A6L5X386-F1
#
_cell.length_a   1.000
_cell.length_b   1.000
_cell.length_c   1.000
_cell.angle_alpha   90.00
_cell.angle_beta   90.00
_cell.angle_gamma   90.00
#
_symmetry.space_group_name_H-M   'P 1'
#
loop_
_entity.id
_entity.type
_entity.pdbx_description
1 polymer ?
#
loop_
_entity_poly.entity_id
_entity_poly.type
_entity_poly.pdbx_seq_one_letter_code
_entity_poly.pdbx_strand_id
1 'polypeptide(L)'
;MKKEKSGAPPVLRKARDALRSKIGAVNYTRLLTQSIPHIVMFYLVDKEAWLYRNCIGGSAFDKVVAVLMHFGLPFQKPMLSFHPYDLLSGLAGALILWVVVAYRRKNAKKYRQGEEYGSARWGNEKDIRPFIDPVFENNILFTQTERLTMNSRPSKPQYARNKNVIVIGGSGSGKTRFYVKPNLMQMPEKVSYVVTDPKGTIVVECGKMLKKAGYKMKVLNTINFKKSMHYNPFKYIRSEKDILKLANTIIANTKGEGEKSSEDFWVKAERLLYCALIGYIYYEAPEEEQNFATLLEFLNASEAREDDEEFKNAVDLLFEELEKEKPEHFAVRQYKKYKLAAGKTAKSILISCGARMAPFDIQELRNIMAYDEMELDQLGEQRMAMFVIISDTDDTFNFIVAIMYTQLFNLLCDKADDEHNGRLPYHVRLLLDEFANSVRRFTLKTVGITDKA
;
A
#
# COMPACT_ATOMS: atom_id res chain seq x y z
N MET A 1 12.76 62.76 -14.15
CA MET A 1 11.46 62.65 -13.45
C MET A 1 10.93 61.22 -13.58
N LYS A 2 11.20 60.36 -12.58
CA LYS A 2 10.59 59.03 -12.46
C LYS A 2 9.21 59.20 -11.81
N LYS A 3 8.13 58.77 -12.49
CA LYS A 3 6.80 58.67 -11.87
C LYS A 3 6.73 57.36 -11.08
N GLU A 4 6.82 57.46 -9.75
CA GLU A 4 6.46 56.37 -8.84
C GLU A 4 4.96 56.06 -8.99
N LYS A 5 4.65 54.84 -9.42
CA LYS A 5 3.31 54.27 -9.28
C LYS A 5 3.23 53.69 -7.87
N SER A 6 2.43 54.32 -7.01
CA SER A 6 2.07 53.83 -5.69
C SER A 6 1.41 52.45 -5.78
N GLY A 7 2.19 51.39 -5.53
CA GLY A 7 1.68 50.03 -5.40
C GLY A 7 0.97 49.86 -4.06
N ALA A 8 -0.23 49.27 -4.07
CA ALA A 8 -0.97 48.99 -2.84
C ALA A 8 -0.15 48.11 -1.86
N PRO A 9 -0.29 48.30 -0.53
CA PRO A 9 0.46 47.55 0.48
C PRO A 9 0.36 46.01 0.33
N PRO A 10 1.41 45.25 0.69
CA PRO A 10 1.45 43.78 0.54
C PRO A 10 0.29 43.04 1.22
N VAL A 11 -0.21 43.60 2.33
CA VAL A 11 -1.35 43.06 3.11
C VAL A 11 -2.66 43.18 2.32
N LEU A 12 -2.88 44.32 1.65
CA LEU A 12 -4.05 44.54 0.79
C LEU A 12 -4.03 43.64 -0.45
N ARG A 13 -2.84 43.32 -0.96
CA ARG A 13 -2.66 42.39 -2.07
C ARG A 13 -2.94 40.94 -1.65
N LYS A 14 -2.42 40.49 -0.50
CA LYS A 14 -2.76 39.18 0.08
C LYS A 14 -4.25 39.06 0.45
N ALA A 15 -4.87 40.10 0.99
CA ALA A 15 -6.30 40.12 1.29
C ALA A 15 -7.13 40.04 0.00
N ARG A 16 -6.75 40.78 -1.04
CA ARG A 16 -7.40 40.75 -2.36
C ARG A 16 -7.23 39.41 -3.06
N ASP A 17 -6.07 38.79 -2.97
CA ASP A 17 -5.79 37.48 -3.58
C ASP A 17 -6.48 36.34 -2.80
N ALA A 18 -6.58 36.45 -1.48
CA ALA A 18 -7.39 35.55 -0.64
C ALA A 18 -8.90 35.72 -0.85
N LEU A 19 -9.37 36.94 -1.13
CA LEU A 19 -10.75 37.20 -1.53
C LEU A 19 -11.02 36.60 -2.93
N ARG A 20 -10.09 36.77 -3.89
CA ARG A 20 -10.19 36.20 -5.24
C ARG A 20 -10.13 34.67 -5.27
N SER A 21 -9.36 34.05 -4.37
CA SER A 21 -9.29 32.58 -4.30
C SER A 21 -10.54 31.96 -3.66
N LYS A 22 -11.17 32.65 -2.69
CA LYS A 22 -12.47 32.25 -2.13
C LYS A 22 -13.65 32.57 -3.06
N ILE A 23 -13.56 33.65 -3.84
CA ILE A 23 -14.54 34.04 -4.88
C ILE A 23 -14.10 33.44 -6.24
N GLY A 24 -13.65 32.18 -6.23
CA GLY A 24 -13.40 31.43 -7.46
C GLY A 24 -14.68 31.39 -8.29
N ALA A 25 -14.58 31.87 -9.53
CA ALA A 25 -15.63 31.99 -10.56
C ALA A 25 -17.04 31.70 -10.03
N VAL A 26 -17.61 32.66 -9.31
CA VAL A 26 -19.02 32.61 -8.92
C VAL A 26 -19.81 32.45 -10.21
N ASN A 27 -20.34 31.25 -10.43
CA ASN A 27 -21.21 31.00 -11.56
C ASN A 27 -22.52 31.72 -11.25
N TYR A 28 -22.60 32.99 -11.66
CA TYR A 28 -23.72 33.88 -11.38
C TYR A 28 -25.04 33.27 -11.82
N THR A 29 -25.04 32.52 -12.92
CA THR A 29 -26.18 31.74 -13.40
C THR A 29 -26.62 30.72 -12.36
N ARG A 30 -25.70 29.90 -11.82
CA ARG A 30 -26.01 28.91 -10.77
C ARG A 30 -26.48 29.55 -9.47
N LEU A 31 -25.91 30.71 -9.09
CA LEU A 31 -26.27 31.41 -7.87
C LEU A 31 -27.64 32.09 -8.00
N LEU A 32 -27.93 32.69 -9.15
CA LEU A 32 -29.26 33.21 -9.49
C LEU A 32 -30.30 32.09 -9.48
N THR A 33 -30.04 30.96 -10.15
CA THR A 33 -30.97 29.82 -10.19
C THR A 33 -31.25 29.26 -8.79
N GLN A 34 -30.26 29.26 -7.88
CA GLN A 34 -30.47 28.83 -6.50
C GLN A 34 -31.25 29.83 -5.65
N SER A 35 -31.23 31.12 -5.99
CA SER A 35 -31.95 32.18 -5.28
C SER A 35 -33.41 32.31 -5.73
N ILE A 36 -33.78 31.89 -6.94
CA ILE A 36 -35.14 31.99 -7.50
C ILE A 36 -36.23 31.52 -6.51
N PRO A 37 -36.16 30.32 -5.89
CA PRO A 37 -37.22 29.86 -4.99
C PRO A 37 -37.41 30.75 -3.77
N HIS A 38 -36.33 31.36 -3.27
CA HIS A 38 -36.36 32.26 -2.12
C HIS A 38 -36.96 33.62 -2.49
N ILE A 39 -36.69 34.11 -3.70
CA ILE A 39 -37.29 35.33 -4.26
C ILE A 39 -38.79 35.13 -4.49
N VAL A 40 -39.19 33.95 -5.00
CA VAL A 40 -40.61 33.61 -5.17
C VAL A 40 -41.32 33.53 -3.81
N MET A 41 -40.72 32.84 -2.82
CA MET A 41 -41.29 32.78 -1.47
C MET A 41 -41.37 34.15 -0.80
N PHE A 42 -40.35 35.00 -0.98
CA PHE A 42 -40.38 36.39 -0.52
C PHE A 42 -41.60 37.14 -1.08
N TYR A 43 -41.81 37.06 -2.39
CA TYR A 43 -42.92 37.72 -3.07
C TYR A 43 -44.29 37.21 -2.63
N LEU A 44 -44.46 35.88 -2.48
CA LEU A 44 -45.72 35.30 -2.03
C LEU A 44 -46.08 35.75 -0.62
N VAL A 45 -45.13 35.69 0.31
CA VAL A 45 -45.36 36.05 1.72
C VAL A 45 -45.56 37.56 1.90
N ASP A 46 -44.87 38.40 1.12
CA ASP A 46 -45.13 39.85 1.07
C ASP A 46 -46.59 40.14 0.66
N LYS A 47 -47.11 39.39 -0.32
CA LYS A 47 -48.47 39.55 -0.83
C LYS A 47 -49.55 39.08 0.15
N GLU A 48 -49.31 37.97 0.81
CA GLU A 48 -50.19 37.49 1.89
C GLU A 48 -50.18 38.44 3.08
N ALA A 49 -49.02 38.98 3.46
CA ALA A 49 -48.90 39.97 4.53
C ALA A 49 -49.65 41.26 4.19
N TRP A 50 -49.58 41.71 2.93
CA TRP A 50 -50.38 42.83 2.44
C TRP A 50 -51.88 42.54 2.58
N LEU A 51 -52.34 41.35 2.17
CA LEU A 51 -53.76 40.97 2.30
C LEU A 51 -54.21 40.96 3.76
N TYR A 52 -53.42 40.33 4.63
CA TYR A 52 -53.66 40.24 6.07
C TYR A 52 -53.79 41.63 6.70
N ARG A 53 -52.94 42.57 6.30
CA ARG A 53 -52.97 43.96 6.79
C ARG A 53 -54.20 44.73 6.30
N ASN A 54 -54.66 44.47 5.07
CA ASN A 54 -55.81 45.15 4.47
C ASN A 54 -57.16 44.50 4.83
N CYS A 55 -57.17 43.38 5.55
CA CYS A 55 -58.38 42.85 6.16
C CYS A 55 -58.84 43.74 7.34
N ILE A 56 -60.00 44.39 7.18
CA ILE A 56 -60.60 45.29 8.16
C ILE A 56 -61.67 44.52 8.97
N GLY A 57 -61.58 44.59 10.31
CA GLY A 57 -62.48 43.89 11.23
C GLY A 57 -62.13 42.41 11.46
N GLY A 58 -62.78 41.80 12.46
CA GLY A 58 -62.55 40.40 12.87
C GLY A 58 -61.38 40.19 13.84
N SER A 59 -61.34 39.03 14.47
CA SER A 59 -60.22 38.56 15.28
C SER A 59 -59.00 38.26 14.39
N ALA A 60 -57.81 38.09 14.98
CA ALA A 60 -56.61 37.71 14.23
C ALA A 60 -56.81 36.40 13.45
N PHE A 61 -57.60 35.47 13.99
CA PHE A 61 -57.93 34.21 13.33
C PHE A 61 -58.77 34.43 12.06
N ASP A 62 -59.78 35.30 12.13
CA ASP A 62 -60.65 35.60 10.98
C ASP A 62 -59.86 36.20 9.81
N LYS A 63 -58.84 37.00 10.12
CA LYS A 63 -57.93 37.55 9.10
C LYS A 63 -57.07 36.49 8.43
N VAL A 64 -56.58 35.50 9.18
CA VAL A 64 -55.85 34.35 8.60
C VAL A 64 -56.77 33.55 7.68
N VAL A 65 -58.00 33.28 8.10
CA VAL A 65 -59.00 32.58 7.27
C VAL A 65 -59.30 33.36 5.99
N ALA A 66 -59.43 34.69 6.07
CA ALA A 66 -59.64 35.54 4.91
C ALA A 66 -58.46 35.52 3.93
N VAL A 67 -57.22 35.49 4.42
CA VAL A 67 -56.02 35.36 3.57
C VAL A 67 -56.03 34.03 2.80
N LEU A 68 -56.41 32.94 3.46
CA LEU A 68 -56.48 31.62 2.82
C LEU A 68 -57.61 31.54 1.78
N MET A 69 -58.80 32.05 2.10
CA MET A 69 -59.94 32.02 1.18
C MET A 69 -59.78 32.96 -0.01
N HIS A 70 -59.04 34.05 0.14
CA HIS A 70 -58.82 35.05 -0.89
C HIS A 70 -57.36 35.15 -1.34
N PHE A 71 -56.63 34.04 -1.29
CA PHE A 71 -55.21 33.98 -1.64
C PHE A 71 -54.91 34.58 -3.03
N GLY A 72 -55.81 34.44 -4.01
CA GLY A 72 -55.63 34.97 -5.37
C GLY A 72 -55.74 36.50 -5.51
N LEU A 73 -56.38 37.18 -4.56
CA LEU A 73 -56.77 38.59 -4.67
C LEU A 73 -55.56 39.57 -4.70
N PRO A 74 -54.50 39.41 -3.89
CA PRO A 74 -53.32 40.29 -3.90
C PRO A 74 -52.51 40.23 -5.19
N PHE A 75 -52.66 39.16 -5.96
CA PHE A 75 -51.93 38.92 -7.20
C PHE A 75 -52.55 39.62 -8.42
N GLN A 76 -53.77 40.15 -8.31
CA GLN A 76 -54.37 41.00 -9.34
C GLN A 76 -53.56 42.28 -9.59
N LYS A 77 -52.82 42.75 -8.57
CA LYS A 77 -51.80 43.79 -8.72
C LYS A 77 -50.41 43.17 -8.54
N PRO A 78 -49.58 43.07 -9.58
CA PRO A 78 -48.32 42.31 -9.50
C PRO A 78 -47.19 43.04 -8.76
N MET A 79 -47.36 44.31 -8.35
CA MET A 79 -46.31 45.07 -7.69
C MET A 79 -46.16 44.72 -6.21
N LEU A 80 -44.92 44.58 -5.72
CA LEU A 80 -44.60 44.36 -4.30
C LEU A 80 -45.20 45.43 -3.38
N SER A 81 -45.53 45.03 -2.14
CA SER A 81 -45.85 45.98 -1.09
C SER A 81 -44.56 46.57 -0.53
N PHE A 82 -44.45 47.90 -0.48
CA PHE A 82 -43.30 48.56 0.13
C PHE A 82 -43.52 48.91 1.61
N HIS A 83 -44.55 48.33 2.23
CA HIS A 83 -44.81 48.55 3.64
C HIS A 83 -43.81 47.74 4.49
N PRO A 84 -43.19 48.32 5.54
CA PRO A 84 -42.13 47.66 6.30
C PRO A 84 -42.52 46.28 6.87
N TYR A 85 -43.77 46.13 7.33
CA TYR A 85 -44.28 44.88 7.87
C TYR A 85 -44.40 43.76 6.82
N ASP A 86 -44.79 44.12 5.59
CA ASP A 86 -45.03 43.17 4.50
C ASP A 86 -43.67 42.67 3.98
N LEU A 87 -42.71 43.59 3.80
CA LEU A 87 -41.33 43.28 3.41
C LEU A 87 -40.59 42.43 4.45
N LEU A 88 -40.74 42.73 5.75
CA LEU A 88 -40.14 41.94 6.82
C LEU A 88 -40.74 40.53 6.88
N SER A 89 -42.06 40.40 6.68
CA SER A 89 -42.73 39.11 6.57
C SER A 89 -42.20 38.31 5.38
N GLY A 90 -42.03 38.95 4.22
CA GLY A 90 -41.39 38.37 3.04
C GLY A 90 -39.96 37.86 3.32
N LEU A 91 -39.12 38.68 3.95
CA LEU A 91 -37.74 38.30 4.32
C LEU A 91 -37.73 37.11 5.28
N ALA A 92 -38.62 37.10 6.27
CA ALA A 92 -38.77 35.98 7.21
C ALA A 92 -39.18 34.69 6.49
N GLY A 93 -40.14 34.76 5.56
CA GLY A 93 -40.55 33.61 4.74
C GLY A 93 -39.42 33.03 3.89
N ALA A 94 -38.64 33.90 3.23
CA ALA A 94 -37.48 33.49 2.46
C ALA A 94 -36.37 32.87 3.33
N LEU A 95 -36.13 33.43 4.53
CA LEU A 95 -35.17 32.91 5.50
C LEU A 95 -35.58 31.52 6.01
N ILE A 96 -36.87 31.32 6.33
CA ILE A 96 -37.41 30.02 6.75
C ILE A 96 -37.19 28.97 5.65
N LEU A 97 -37.54 29.29 4.39
CA LEU A 97 -37.30 28.39 3.26
C LEU A 97 -35.80 28.05 3.14
N TRP A 98 -34.94 29.06 3.26
CA TRP A 98 -33.50 28.87 3.17
C TRP A 98 -32.98 27.93 4.27
N VAL A 99 -33.43 28.09 5.52
CA VAL A 99 -33.08 27.22 6.64
C VAL A 99 -33.55 25.79 6.39
N VAL A 100 -34.79 25.59 5.91
CA VAL A 100 -35.35 24.26 5.60
C VAL A 100 -34.54 23.57 4.49
N VAL A 101 -34.23 24.29 3.41
CA VAL A 101 -33.44 23.75 2.29
C VAL A 101 -32.01 23.43 2.74
N ALA A 102 -31.39 24.30 3.54
CA ALA A 102 -30.06 24.08 4.09
C ALA A 102 -30.02 22.85 5.01
N TYR A 103 -31.02 22.68 5.87
CA TYR A 103 -31.17 21.52 6.74
C TYR A 103 -31.35 20.23 5.94
N ARG A 104 -32.25 20.22 4.94
CA ARG A 104 -32.48 19.06 4.07
C ARG A 104 -31.24 18.69 3.24
N ARG A 105 -30.49 19.69 2.74
CA ARG A 105 -29.23 19.42 2.01
C ARG A 105 -28.15 18.84 2.91
N LYS A 106 -27.99 19.38 4.13
CA LYS A 106 -27.03 18.82 5.10
C LYS A 106 -27.39 17.39 5.51
N ASN A 107 -28.68 17.08 5.59
CA ASN A 107 -29.18 15.76 5.97
C ASN A 107 -29.58 14.86 4.79
N ALA A 108 -29.19 15.22 3.57
CA ALA A 108 -29.45 14.42 2.37
C ALA A 108 -28.55 13.18 2.38
N LYS A 109 -29.03 12.12 3.03
CA LYS A 109 -28.41 10.80 2.99
C LYS A 109 -28.60 10.19 1.60
N LYS A 110 -27.55 9.61 1.04
CA LYS A 110 -27.59 8.89 -0.25
C LYS A 110 -28.11 7.48 0.01
N TYR A 111 -29.41 7.30 -0.13
CA TYR A 111 -30.05 5.98 -0.06
C TYR A 111 -30.13 5.35 -1.45
N ARG A 112 -29.92 4.04 -1.52
CA ARG A 112 -30.22 3.21 -2.69
C ARG A 112 -31.49 2.42 -2.41
N GLN A 113 -32.62 3.09 -2.59
CA GLN A 113 -33.95 2.53 -2.35
C GLN A 113 -34.18 1.37 -3.33
N GLY A 114 -34.61 0.20 -2.83
CA GLY A 114 -34.81 -1.01 -3.63
C GLY A 114 -33.55 -1.87 -3.85
N GLU A 115 -32.41 -1.50 -3.25
CA GLU A 115 -31.16 -2.29 -3.26
C GLU A 115 -30.79 -2.77 -1.84
N GLU A 116 -31.77 -2.97 -0.96
CA GLU A 116 -31.55 -3.29 0.47
C GLU A 116 -30.79 -4.61 0.66
N TYR A 117 -30.98 -5.57 -0.27
CA TYR A 117 -30.31 -6.87 -0.29
C TYR A 117 -29.04 -6.87 -1.17
N GLY A 118 -28.60 -5.70 -1.63
CA GLY A 118 -27.46 -5.52 -2.52
C GLY A 118 -27.85 -5.41 -4.00
N SER A 119 -27.03 -4.68 -4.76
CA SER A 119 -27.19 -4.50 -6.22
C SER A 119 -26.17 -5.27 -7.04
N ALA A 120 -25.55 -6.29 -6.45
CA ALA A 120 -24.65 -7.17 -7.16
C ALA A 120 -25.43 -7.93 -8.24
N ARG A 121 -24.90 -7.92 -9.46
CA ARG A 121 -25.38 -8.74 -10.57
C ARG A 121 -24.19 -9.32 -11.31
N TRP A 122 -24.44 -10.35 -12.10
CA TRP A 122 -23.45 -10.84 -13.06
C TRP A 122 -23.10 -9.71 -14.05
N GLY A 123 -21.81 -9.45 -14.18
CA GLY A 123 -21.28 -8.54 -15.19
C GLY A 123 -21.38 -9.18 -16.58
N ASN A 124 -21.39 -8.34 -17.61
CA ASN A 124 -21.27 -8.76 -19.00
C ASN A 124 -20.09 -8.05 -19.68
N GLU A 125 -19.80 -8.43 -20.92
CA GLU A 125 -18.69 -7.87 -21.71
C GLU A 125 -18.73 -6.33 -21.80
N LYS A 126 -19.93 -5.73 -21.86
CA LYS A 126 -20.07 -4.26 -21.94
C LYS A 126 -19.65 -3.58 -20.64
N ASP A 127 -19.86 -4.23 -19.50
CA ASP A 127 -19.51 -3.68 -18.19
C ASP A 127 -18.00 -3.59 -17.99
N ILE A 128 -17.24 -4.57 -18.50
CA ILE A 128 -15.78 -4.63 -18.34
C ILE A 128 -15.01 -3.84 -19.41
N ARG A 129 -15.62 -3.62 -20.59
CA ARG A 129 -15.00 -2.96 -21.75
C ARG A 129 -14.24 -1.67 -21.44
N PRO A 130 -14.72 -0.75 -20.56
CA PRO A 130 -13.98 0.48 -20.24
C PRO A 130 -12.66 0.26 -19.50
N PHE A 131 -12.46 -0.93 -18.92
CA PHE A 131 -11.28 -1.31 -18.15
C PHE A 131 -10.27 -2.13 -18.97
N ILE A 132 -10.56 -2.42 -20.24
CA ILE A 132 -9.70 -3.20 -21.13
C ILE A 132 -8.74 -2.27 -21.87
N ASP A 133 -7.46 -2.65 -21.91
CA ASP A 133 -6.44 -2.03 -22.75
C ASP A 133 -6.66 -2.42 -24.22
N PRO A 134 -6.54 -1.48 -25.18
CA PRO A 134 -6.68 -1.79 -26.60
C PRO A 134 -5.65 -2.82 -27.10
N VAL A 135 -4.45 -2.87 -26.49
CA VAL A 135 -3.45 -3.89 -26.80
C VAL A 135 -3.74 -5.13 -25.96
N PHE A 136 -4.00 -6.26 -26.61
CA PHE A 136 -4.48 -7.48 -25.95
C PHE A 136 -3.53 -7.94 -24.84
N GLU A 137 -2.24 -7.93 -25.12
CA GLU A 137 -1.16 -8.38 -24.24
C GLU A 137 -1.08 -7.54 -22.97
N ASN A 138 -1.45 -6.26 -23.03
CA ASN A 138 -1.44 -5.37 -21.88
C ASN A 138 -2.58 -5.62 -20.88
N ASN A 139 -3.29 -6.74 -20.97
CA ASN A 139 -4.38 -7.10 -20.09
C ASN A 139 -4.13 -8.36 -19.27
N ILE A 140 -4.62 -8.35 -18.03
CA ILE A 140 -4.82 -9.53 -17.20
C ILE A 140 -6.04 -10.28 -17.75
N LEU A 141 -5.87 -11.57 -18.00
CA LEU A 141 -6.94 -12.45 -18.49
C LEU A 141 -7.73 -13.05 -17.33
N PHE A 142 -9.06 -12.90 -17.37
CA PHE A 142 -9.98 -13.60 -16.47
C PHE A 142 -10.78 -14.68 -17.20
N THR A 143 -11.36 -14.33 -18.34
CA THR A 143 -12.15 -15.22 -19.20
C THR A 143 -11.81 -14.95 -20.67
N GLN A 144 -12.58 -15.52 -21.59
CA GLN A 144 -12.45 -15.22 -23.03
C GLN A 144 -12.76 -13.74 -23.35
N THR A 145 -13.74 -13.15 -22.64
CA THR A 145 -14.29 -11.81 -22.89
C THR A 145 -13.86 -10.78 -21.84
N GLU A 146 -13.77 -11.18 -20.56
CA GLU A 146 -13.42 -10.29 -19.45
C GLU A 146 -11.91 -10.21 -19.22
N ARG A 147 -11.39 -8.98 -19.25
CA ARG A 147 -9.97 -8.67 -19.08
C ARG A 147 -9.80 -7.35 -18.33
N LEU A 148 -8.62 -7.13 -17.76
CA LEU A 148 -8.32 -5.90 -17.04
C LEU A 148 -6.96 -5.33 -17.45
N THR A 149 -6.92 -4.06 -17.84
CA THR A 149 -5.68 -3.37 -18.20
C THR A 149 -4.63 -3.43 -17.08
N MET A 150 -3.39 -3.70 -17.46
CA MET A 150 -2.23 -3.59 -16.57
C MET A 150 -1.76 -2.13 -16.40
N ASN A 151 -2.33 -1.18 -17.14
CA ASN A 151 -2.00 0.24 -16.97
C ASN A 151 -2.56 0.80 -15.65
N SER A 152 -1.71 1.34 -14.78
CA SER A 152 -2.11 1.97 -13.51
C SER A 152 -2.66 3.38 -13.68
N ARG A 153 -2.37 4.04 -14.80
CA ARG A 153 -2.77 5.42 -15.08
C ARG A 153 -3.51 5.47 -16.42
N PRO A 154 -4.73 4.92 -16.50
CA PRO A 154 -5.55 5.05 -17.70
C PRO A 154 -5.91 6.52 -17.94
N SER A 155 -6.19 6.88 -19.20
CA SER A 155 -6.55 8.26 -19.59
C SER A 155 -7.74 8.82 -18.80
N LYS A 156 -8.66 7.95 -18.37
CA LYS A 156 -9.78 8.26 -17.49
C LYS A 156 -9.54 7.63 -16.13
N PRO A 157 -9.16 8.41 -15.09
CA PRO A 157 -8.82 7.89 -13.77
C PRO A 157 -9.92 7.04 -13.10
N GLN A 158 -11.19 7.28 -13.43
CA GLN A 158 -12.33 6.49 -12.93
C GLN A 158 -12.27 4.99 -13.29
N TYR A 159 -11.48 4.64 -14.32
CA TYR A 159 -11.26 3.26 -14.76
C TYR A 159 -9.97 2.66 -14.20
N ALA A 160 -9.21 3.38 -13.39
CA ALA A 160 -8.12 2.79 -12.64
C ALA A 160 -8.70 1.79 -11.62
N ARG A 161 -8.23 0.54 -11.68
CA ARG A 161 -8.64 -0.54 -10.79
C ARG A 161 -7.43 -1.20 -10.16
N ASN A 162 -7.65 -1.79 -9.00
CA ASN A 162 -6.69 -2.68 -8.37
C ASN A 162 -6.47 -3.91 -9.27
N LYS A 163 -5.22 -4.36 -9.36
CA LYS A 163 -4.78 -5.47 -10.22
C LYS A 163 -4.46 -6.73 -9.45
N ASN A 164 -4.65 -6.69 -8.13
CA ASN A 164 -4.59 -7.87 -7.30
C ASN A 164 -5.81 -8.73 -7.61
N VAL A 165 -5.56 -10.00 -7.88
CA VAL A 165 -6.59 -10.95 -8.29
C VAL A 165 -6.44 -12.17 -7.41
N ILE A 166 -7.54 -12.58 -6.79
CA ILE A 166 -7.63 -13.82 -6.05
C ILE A 166 -8.37 -14.85 -6.90
N VAL A 167 -7.76 -16.02 -7.09
CA VAL A 167 -8.37 -17.13 -7.81
C VAL A 167 -8.60 -18.27 -6.82
N ILE A 168 -9.87 -18.54 -6.53
CA ILE A 168 -10.28 -19.56 -5.57
C ILE A 168 -10.80 -20.77 -6.35
N GLY A 169 -10.27 -21.94 -6.04
CA GLY A 169 -10.72 -23.20 -6.62
C GLY A 169 -10.07 -24.39 -5.93
N GLY A 170 -10.80 -25.49 -5.82
CA GLY A 170 -10.31 -26.73 -5.23
C GLY A 170 -9.12 -27.34 -5.99
N SER A 171 -8.53 -28.39 -5.44
CA SER A 171 -7.52 -29.18 -6.17
C SER A 171 -8.12 -29.73 -7.48
N GLY A 172 -7.32 -29.78 -8.55
CA GLY A 172 -7.77 -30.25 -9.87
C GLY A 172 -8.66 -29.29 -10.67
N SER A 173 -9.08 -28.14 -10.12
CA SER A 173 -9.91 -27.14 -10.82
C SER A 173 -9.22 -26.44 -12.00
N GLY A 174 -7.92 -26.67 -12.20
CA GLY A 174 -7.18 -26.14 -13.33
C GLY A 174 -6.68 -24.69 -13.18
N LYS A 175 -6.57 -24.15 -11.95
CA LYS A 175 -6.05 -22.80 -11.66
C LYS A 175 -4.76 -22.47 -12.43
N THR A 176 -3.77 -23.34 -12.34
CA THR A 176 -2.48 -23.16 -13.04
C THR A 176 -2.66 -23.15 -14.56
N ARG A 177 -3.47 -24.07 -15.09
CA ARG A 177 -3.70 -24.24 -16.54
C ARG A 177 -4.51 -23.10 -17.16
N PHE A 178 -5.55 -22.64 -16.47
CA PHE A 178 -6.53 -21.69 -17.02
C PHE A 178 -6.27 -20.24 -16.63
N TYR A 179 -5.52 -19.97 -15.56
CA TYR A 179 -5.22 -18.60 -15.13
C TYR A 179 -3.73 -18.28 -15.17
N VAL A 180 -2.87 -19.06 -14.49
CA VAL A 180 -1.43 -18.75 -14.38
C VAL A 180 -0.73 -18.81 -15.74
N LYS A 181 -0.83 -19.94 -16.44
CA LYS A 181 -0.15 -20.13 -17.74
C LYS A 181 -0.62 -19.13 -18.80
N PRO A 182 -1.93 -18.88 -19.04
CA PRO A 182 -2.34 -17.91 -20.05
C PRO A 182 -1.85 -16.48 -19.77
N ASN A 183 -1.87 -16.05 -18.50
CA ASN A 183 -1.33 -14.73 -18.11
C ASN A 183 0.19 -14.63 -18.26
N LEU A 184 0.92 -15.75 -18.10
CA LEU A 184 2.36 -15.83 -18.36
C LEU A 184 2.68 -15.81 -19.86
N MET A 185 1.84 -16.48 -20.66
CA MET A 185 1.97 -16.56 -22.12
C MET A 185 1.64 -15.25 -22.84
N GLN A 186 0.97 -14.30 -22.18
CA GLN A 186 0.74 -12.95 -22.73
C GLN A 186 2.05 -12.23 -23.08
N MET A 187 3.10 -12.45 -22.28
CA MET A 187 4.43 -11.88 -22.48
C MET A 187 4.42 -10.43 -23.00
N PRO A 188 3.85 -9.46 -22.27
CA PRO A 188 3.86 -8.06 -22.69
C PRO A 188 5.29 -7.52 -22.66
N GLU A 189 5.60 -6.53 -23.49
CA GLU A 189 6.97 -6.00 -23.60
C GLU A 189 7.49 -5.39 -22.28
N LYS A 190 6.62 -4.71 -21.54
CA LYS A 190 6.96 -3.98 -20.30
C LYS A 190 6.44 -4.67 -19.03
N VAL A 191 6.51 -6.00 -19.00
CA VAL A 191 6.09 -6.80 -17.84
C VAL A 191 7.16 -7.81 -17.50
N SER A 192 7.49 -7.86 -16.21
CA SER A 192 8.32 -8.89 -15.59
C SER A 192 7.46 -9.81 -14.72
N TYR A 193 7.87 -11.05 -14.58
CA TYR A 193 7.12 -12.07 -13.86
C TYR A 193 7.87 -12.59 -12.66
N VAL A 194 7.13 -12.85 -11.58
CA VAL A 194 7.58 -13.67 -10.46
C VAL A 194 6.53 -14.74 -10.26
N VAL A 195 6.92 -16.01 -10.35
CA VAL A 195 6.01 -17.13 -10.37
C VAL A 195 6.39 -18.11 -9.27
N THR A 196 5.46 -18.36 -8.34
CA THR A 196 5.60 -19.52 -7.44
C THR A 196 5.22 -20.78 -8.22
N ASP A 197 6.07 -21.78 -8.20
CA ASP A 197 5.90 -23.04 -8.95
C ASP A 197 6.08 -24.24 -8.00
N PRO A 198 5.04 -24.62 -7.23
CA PRO A 198 5.14 -25.67 -6.21
C PRO A 198 5.58 -27.05 -6.71
N LYS A 199 5.53 -27.27 -8.04
CA LYS A 199 5.87 -28.56 -8.66
C LYS A 199 7.03 -28.45 -9.66
N GLY A 200 7.58 -27.25 -9.84
CA GLY A 200 8.57 -26.98 -10.88
C GLY A 200 8.06 -27.24 -12.31
N THR A 201 6.76 -27.30 -12.51
CA THR A 201 6.15 -27.66 -13.81
C THR A 201 6.01 -26.46 -14.73
N ILE A 202 5.70 -25.29 -14.16
CA ILE A 202 5.44 -24.07 -14.93
C ILE A 202 6.71 -23.62 -15.64
N VAL A 203 7.87 -23.68 -14.98
CA VAL A 203 9.16 -23.33 -15.61
C VAL A 203 9.52 -24.29 -16.75
N VAL A 204 9.20 -25.58 -16.61
CA VAL A 204 9.47 -26.59 -17.65
C VAL A 204 8.60 -26.36 -18.88
N GLU A 205 7.32 -26.05 -18.67
CA GLU A 205 6.34 -25.89 -19.74
C GLU A 205 6.43 -24.51 -20.43
N CYS A 206 6.68 -23.44 -19.67
CA CYS A 206 6.63 -22.05 -20.18
C CYS A 206 8.01 -21.38 -20.27
N GLY A 207 9.04 -21.89 -19.58
CA GLY A 207 10.34 -21.20 -19.45
C GLY A 207 11.08 -21.03 -20.77
N LYS A 208 11.03 -22.03 -21.67
CA LYS A 208 11.64 -21.92 -23.01
C LYS A 208 10.98 -20.84 -23.86
N MET A 209 9.67 -20.68 -23.74
CA MET A 209 8.92 -19.64 -24.45
C MET A 209 9.31 -18.25 -23.94
N LEU A 210 9.38 -18.05 -22.63
CA LEU A 210 9.83 -16.79 -22.02
C LEU A 210 11.27 -16.44 -22.43
N LYS A 211 12.19 -17.42 -22.36
CA LYS A 211 13.58 -17.22 -22.78
C LYS A 211 13.68 -16.80 -24.26
N LYS A 212 12.90 -17.43 -25.15
CA LYS A 212 12.82 -17.05 -26.58
C LYS A 212 12.22 -15.67 -26.79
N ALA A 213 11.30 -15.24 -25.94
CA ALA A 213 10.73 -13.89 -25.94
C ALA A 213 11.68 -12.83 -25.33
N GLY A 214 12.90 -13.20 -24.93
CA GLY A 214 13.92 -12.28 -24.43
C GLY A 214 13.85 -12.01 -22.92
N TYR A 215 13.10 -12.81 -22.15
CA TYR A 215 13.13 -12.70 -20.69
C TYR A 215 14.46 -13.21 -20.13
N LYS A 216 15.06 -12.43 -19.22
CA LYS A 216 16.12 -12.93 -18.34
C LYS A 216 15.50 -13.91 -17.35
N MET A 217 15.92 -15.17 -17.39
CA MET A 217 15.36 -16.22 -16.55
C MET A 217 16.08 -16.27 -15.21
N LYS A 218 15.33 -16.30 -14.11
CA LYS A 218 15.84 -16.53 -12.76
C LYS A 218 15.11 -17.69 -12.10
N VAL A 219 15.82 -18.58 -11.42
CA VAL A 219 15.20 -19.76 -10.80
C VAL A 219 15.78 -19.97 -9.41
N LEU A 220 14.95 -19.83 -8.38
CA LEU A 220 15.26 -20.23 -7.02
C LEU A 220 14.53 -21.55 -6.74
N ASN A 221 15.27 -22.62 -6.46
CA ASN A 221 14.72 -23.95 -6.27
C ASN A 221 15.07 -24.51 -4.89
N THR A 222 14.10 -24.49 -3.97
CA THR A 222 14.26 -25.02 -2.61
C THR A 222 13.92 -26.50 -2.48
N ILE A 223 13.43 -27.16 -3.54
CA ILE A 223 13.29 -28.62 -3.60
C ILE A 223 14.62 -29.27 -3.99
N ASN A 224 15.32 -28.70 -4.97
CA ASN A 224 16.59 -29.20 -5.47
C ASN A 224 17.58 -28.06 -5.70
N PHE A 225 18.42 -27.83 -4.69
CA PHE A 225 19.44 -26.79 -4.68
C PHE A 225 20.42 -26.89 -5.86
N LYS A 226 20.71 -28.11 -6.36
CA LYS A 226 21.60 -28.30 -7.53
C LYS A 226 21.01 -27.75 -8.84
N LYS A 227 19.71 -27.48 -8.88
CA LYS A 227 18.99 -26.87 -10.00
C LYS A 227 18.50 -25.45 -9.66
N SER A 228 19.08 -24.83 -8.63
CA SER A 228 18.80 -23.46 -8.22
C SER A 228 19.92 -22.53 -8.70
N MET A 229 19.57 -21.27 -8.93
CA MET A 229 20.52 -20.17 -8.91
C MET A 229 20.82 -19.76 -7.47
N HIS A 230 21.91 -19.03 -7.29
CA HIS A 230 22.37 -18.57 -5.99
C HIS A 230 21.64 -17.28 -5.57
N TYR A 231 21.33 -17.16 -4.29
CA TYR A 231 20.64 -16.02 -3.70
C TYR A 231 21.34 -15.61 -2.41
N ASN A 232 21.91 -14.40 -2.40
CA ASN A 232 22.56 -13.85 -1.22
C ASN A 232 21.84 -12.59 -0.70
N PRO A 233 21.19 -12.67 0.48
CA PRO A 233 20.46 -11.54 1.04
C PRO A 233 21.31 -10.30 1.33
N PHE A 234 22.62 -10.45 1.58
CA PHE A 234 23.52 -9.32 1.84
C PHE A 234 23.63 -8.39 0.63
N LYS A 235 23.48 -8.91 -0.59
CA LYS A 235 23.56 -8.12 -1.83
C LYS A 235 22.51 -7.01 -1.90
N TYR A 236 21.42 -7.16 -1.14
CA TYR A 236 20.28 -6.25 -1.11
C TYR A 236 20.22 -5.35 0.13
N ILE A 237 21.25 -5.37 0.98
CA ILE A 237 21.39 -4.42 2.08
C ILE A 237 21.92 -3.10 1.51
N ARG A 238 21.29 -1.99 1.87
CA ARG A 238 21.74 -0.62 1.51
C ARG A 238 21.88 0.30 2.71
N SER A 239 21.28 -0.07 3.84
CA SER A 239 21.20 0.78 5.03
C SER A 239 21.07 -0.03 6.32
N GLU A 240 21.27 0.63 7.46
CA GLU A 240 21.00 0.08 8.79
C GLU A 240 19.55 -0.39 8.96
N LYS A 241 18.60 0.28 8.28
CA LYS A 241 17.18 -0.12 8.26
C LYS A 241 17.02 -1.50 7.64
N ASP A 242 17.79 -1.82 6.60
CA ASP A 242 17.70 -3.11 5.92
C ASP A 242 18.37 -4.23 6.70
N ILE A 243 19.45 -3.93 7.44
CA ILE A 243 20.04 -4.86 8.43
C ILE A 243 18.96 -5.25 9.46
N LEU A 244 18.26 -4.26 10.02
CA LEU A 244 17.19 -4.51 10.98
C LEU A 244 16.03 -5.31 10.38
N LYS A 245 15.61 -4.99 9.13
CA LYS A 245 14.58 -5.77 8.42
C LYS A 245 15.03 -7.22 8.21
N LEU A 246 16.27 -7.45 7.76
CA LEU A 246 16.81 -8.78 7.52
C LEU A 246 16.85 -9.60 8.81
N ALA A 247 17.38 -9.04 9.89
CA ALA A 247 17.39 -9.67 11.21
C ALA A 247 15.97 -10.06 11.66
N ASN A 248 15.00 -9.14 11.59
CA ASN A 248 13.60 -9.45 11.92
C ASN A 248 13.01 -10.54 11.02
N THR A 249 13.39 -10.56 9.74
CA THR A 249 12.88 -11.52 8.75
C THR A 249 13.43 -12.92 9.00
N ILE A 250 14.72 -13.05 9.33
CA ILE A 250 15.32 -14.30 9.81
C ILE A 250 14.53 -14.79 11.02
N ILE A 251 14.49 -13.98 12.08
CA ILE A 251 13.86 -14.32 13.36
C ILE A 251 12.43 -14.81 13.16
N ALA A 252 11.63 -14.12 12.36
CA ALA A 252 10.21 -14.44 12.22
C ALA A 252 9.93 -15.64 11.32
N ASN A 253 10.81 -15.95 10.36
CA ASN A 253 10.59 -17.06 9.44
C ASN A 253 11.22 -18.37 9.92
N THR A 254 12.07 -18.33 10.94
CA THR A 254 12.62 -19.51 11.62
C THR A 254 11.89 -19.84 12.94
N LYS A 255 10.72 -19.26 13.18
CA LYS A 255 9.86 -19.62 14.33
C LYS A 255 9.12 -20.93 14.05
N GLY A 256 9.02 -21.79 15.07
CA GLY A 256 8.10 -22.92 15.07
C GLY A 256 6.64 -22.45 15.19
N GLU A 257 5.70 -23.21 14.64
CA GLU A 257 4.28 -22.89 14.77
C GLU A 257 3.84 -22.97 16.24
N GLY A 258 3.24 -21.90 16.77
CA GLY A 258 2.56 -21.91 18.08
C GLY A 258 3.14 -21.01 19.18
N GLU A 259 4.30 -20.37 18.99
CA GLU A 259 4.82 -19.41 19.97
C GLU A 259 4.02 -18.10 19.94
N LYS A 260 3.20 -17.87 20.98
CA LYS A 260 2.44 -16.62 21.15
C LYS A 260 3.40 -15.44 21.27
N SER A 261 3.12 -14.41 20.48
CA SER A 261 3.82 -13.13 20.40
C SER A 261 3.63 -12.28 21.67
N SER A 262 4.39 -12.55 22.71
CA SER A 262 4.97 -11.45 23.48
C SER A 262 6.27 -11.03 22.79
N GLU A 263 6.68 -9.77 22.91
CA GLU A 263 8.05 -9.39 22.60
C GLU A 263 8.97 -10.02 23.65
N ASP A 264 9.21 -11.32 23.51
CA ASP A 264 10.04 -12.08 24.42
C ASP A 264 11.43 -11.43 24.51
N PHE A 265 11.98 -11.42 25.72
CA PHE A 265 13.32 -10.91 26.01
C PHE A 265 14.34 -11.50 25.03
N TRP A 266 14.23 -12.80 24.74
CA TRP A 266 15.08 -13.52 23.80
C TRP A 266 15.02 -12.94 22.39
N VAL A 267 13.83 -12.66 21.86
CA VAL A 267 13.64 -12.07 20.52
C VAL A 267 14.32 -10.70 20.40
N LYS A 268 14.27 -9.89 21.46
CA LYS A 268 14.96 -8.59 21.48
C LYS A 268 16.48 -8.75 21.48
N ALA A 269 16.98 -9.70 22.27
CA ALA A 269 18.42 -9.95 22.40
C ALA A 269 19.02 -10.58 21.13
N GLU A 270 18.34 -11.56 20.53
CA GLU A 270 18.73 -12.16 19.24
C GLU A 270 18.80 -11.10 18.15
N ARG A 271 17.84 -10.17 18.13
CA ARG A 271 17.84 -9.06 17.17
C ARG A 271 19.05 -8.14 17.36
N LEU A 272 19.45 -7.83 18.59
CA LEU A 272 20.65 -7.05 18.86
C LEU A 272 21.89 -7.76 18.31
N LEU A 273 22.04 -9.06 18.60
CA LEU A 273 23.16 -9.86 18.12
C LEU A 273 23.18 -9.94 16.59
N TYR A 274 22.08 -10.34 15.95
CA TYR A 274 22.01 -10.39 14.49
C TYR A 274 22.29 -9.04 13.83
N CYS A 275 21.76 -7.94 14.35
CA CYS A 275 22.04 -6.61 13.79
C CYS A 275 23.52 -6.24 13.94
N ALA A 276 24.16 -6.61 15.05
CA ALA A 276 25.59 -6.40 15.26
C ALA A 276 26.41 -7.20 14.25
N LEU A 277 26.19 -8.53 14.16
CA LEU A 277 26.98 -9.41 13.31
C LEU A 277 26.77 -9.11 11.81
N ILE A 278 25.51 -8.97 11.37
CA ILE A 278 25.19 -8.61 9.98
C ILE A 278 25.77 -7.23 9.66
N GLY A 279 25.69 -6.27 10.59
CA GLY A 279 26.27 -4.94 10.41
C GLY A 279 27.79 -4.96 10.29
N TYR A 280 28.48 -5.77 11.10
CA TYR A 280 29.93 -5.94 10.99
C TYR A 280 30.29 -6.52 9.63
N ILE A 281 29.65 -7.63 9.23
CA ILE A 281 29.91 -8.31 7.96
C ILE A 281 29.65 -7.36 6.78
N TYR A 282 28.54 -6.62 6.79
CA TYR A 282 28.18 -5.73 5.68
C TYR A 282 29.14 -4.52 5.53
N TYR A 283 29.59 -3.92 6.63
CA TYR A 283 30.40 -2.70 6.58
C TYR A 283 31.91 -2.94 6.57
N GLU A 284 32.38 -4.03 7.17
CA GLU A 284 33.81 -4.25 7.43
C GLU A 284 34.36 -5.51 6.73
N ALA A 285 33.54 -6.52 6.44
CA ALA A 285 34.03 -7.72 5.76
C ALA A 285 34.14 -7.52 4.22
N PRO A 286 35.10 -8.19 3.55
CA PRO A 286 35.21 -8.21 2.09
C PRO A 286 33.92 -8.67 1.41
N GLU A 287 33.64 -8.19 0.20
CA GLU A 287 32.37 -8.46 -0.51
C GLU A 287 32.11 -9.98 -0.68
N GLU A 288 33.15 -10.76 -0.90
CA GLU A 288 33.11 -12.22 -1.01
C GLU A 288 32.70 -12.94 0.29
N GLU A 289 32.94 -12.32 1.45
CA GLU A 289 32.58 -12.83 2.77
C GLU A 289 31.22 -12.32 3.25
N GLN A 290 30.55 -11.43 2.50
CA GLN A 290 29.25 -10.90 2.88
C GLN A 290 28.13 -11.90 2.60
N ASN A 291 28.05 -12.96 3.40
CA ASN A 291 27.08 -14.04 3.20
C ASN A 291 26.68 -14.72 4.52
N PHE A 292 25.72 -15.64 4.45
CA PHE A 292 25.20 -16.34 5.63
C PHE A 292 26.19 -17.36 6.22
N ALA A 293 27.14 -17.87 5.43
CA ALA A 293 28.16 -18.77 5.96
C ALA A 293 29.05 -17.99 6.95
N THR A 294 29.50 -16.79 6.59
CA THR A 294 30.25 -15.92 7.50
C THR A 294 29.44 -15.55 8.74
N LEU A 295 28.14 -15.28 8.60
CA LEU A 295 27.27 -15.03 9.76
C LEU A 295 27.23 -16.22 10.74
N LEU A 296 27.19 -17.45 10.22
CA LEU A 296 27.25 -18.67 11.01
C LEU A 296 28.62 -18.83 11.69
N GLU A 297 29.72 -18.57 10.99
CA GLU A 297 31.07 -18.61 11.57
C GLU A 297 31.23 -17.59 12.70
N PHE A 298 30.70 -16.36 12.54
CA PHE A 298 30.66 -15.37 13.62
C PHE A 298 29.87 -15.86 14.84
N LEU A 299 28.72 -16.51 14.63
CA LEU A 299 27.95 -17.09 15.74
C LEU A 299 28.73 -18.21 16.45
N ASN A 300 29.37 -19.09 15.70
CA ASN A 300 30.17 -20.19 16.23
C ASN A 300 31.41 -19.69 17.00
N ALA A 301 32.00 -18.58 16.55
CA ALA A 301 33.13 -17.92 17.20
C ALA A 301 32.75 -17.03 18.39
N SER A 302 31.45 -16.82 18.65
CA SER A 302 30.95 -15.96 19.75
C SER A 302 30.79 -16.75 21.06
N GLU A 303 31.81 -17.50 21.51
CA GLU A 303 31.73 -18.30 22.75
C GLU A 303 31.42 -17.42 23.99
N ALA A 304 30.52 -17.88 24.86
CA ALA A 304 30.25 -17.24 26.15
C ALA A 304 30.50 -18.23 27.30
N ARG A 305 31.21 -17.77 28.34
CA ARG A 305 31.49 -18.53 29.57
C ARG A 305 30.62 -18.02 30.72
N GLU A 306 30.11 -18.94 31.53
CA GLU A 306 29.18 -18.60 32.63
C GLU A 306 29.92 -18.04 33.85
N ASP A 307 31.12 -18.55 34.13
CA ASP A 307 31.87 -18.28 35.35
C ASP A 307 33.03 -17.28 35.15
N ASP A 308 33.17 -16.71 33.95
CA ASP A 308 34.27 -15.82 33.58
C ASP A 308 33.73 -14.66 32.72
N GLU A 309 33.38 -13.54 33.38
CA GLU A 309 32.88 -12.33 32.71
C GLU A 309 33.99 -11.54 32.00
N GLU A 310 35.26 -11.78 32.32
CA GLU A 310 36.40 -11.15 31.66
C GLU A 310 36.82 -11.88 30.37
N PHE A 311 36.30 -13.10 30.16
CA PHE A 311 36.54 -13.86 28.94
C PHE A 311 36.10 -13.08 27.69
N LYS A 312 37.01 -13.03 26.72
CA LYS A 312 36.77 -12.45 25.39
C LYS A 312 36.96 -13.52 24.33
N ASN A 313 35.93 -13.73 23.54
CA ASN A 313 36.03 -14.59 22.36
C ASN A 313 36.60 -13.81 21.15
N ALA A 314 36.77 -14.49 20.01
CA ALA A 314 37.33 -13.86 18.81
C ALA A 314 36.47 -12.68 18.31
N VAL A 315 35.15 -12.81 18.38
CA VAL A 315 34.21 -11.77 17.96
C VAL A 315 34.28 -10.56 18.90
N ASP A 316 34.41 -10.76 20.22
CA ASP A 316 34.61 -9.69 21.18
C ASP A 316 35.83 -8.84 20.82
N LEU A 317 36.95 -9.48 20.49
CA LEU A 317 38.18 -8.79 20.09
C LEU A 317 38.00 -7.98 18.80
N LEU A 318 37.31 -8.53 17.79
CA LEU A 318 36.99 -7.82 16.54
C LEU A 318 36.13 -6.58 16.78
N PHE A 319 35.12 -6.68 17.65
CA PHE A 319 34.26 -5.54 17.98
C PHE A 319 34.97 -4.50 18.84
N GLU A 320 35.89 -4.90 19.72
CA GLU A 320 36.73 -3.96 20.49
C GLU A 320 37.71 -3.19 19.63
N GLU A 321 38.31 -3.84 18.63
CA GLU A 321 39.17 -3.19 17.65
C GLU A 321 38.36 -2.19 16.81
N LEU A 322 37.22 -2.62 16.28
CA LEU A 322 36.33 -1.75 15.53
C LEU A 322 35.82 -0.57 16.37
N GLU A 323 35.57 -0.78 17.66
CA GLU A 323 35.17 0.29 18.59
C GLU A 323 36.27 1.34 18.78
N LYS A 324 37.54 0.92 18.91
CA LYS A 324 38.67 1.84 19.05
C LYS A 324 38.80 2.76 17.84
N GLU A 325 38.56 2.22 16.65
CA GLU A 325 38.65 2.97 15.40
C GLU A 325 37.40 3.81 15.11
N LYS A 326 36.21 3.21 15.30
CA LYS A 326 34.90 3.76 14.94
C LYS A 326 33.89 3.57 16.10
N PRO A 327 33.97 4.36 17.19
CA PRO A 327 33.13 4.17 18.38
C PRO A 327 31.63 4.27 18.12
N GLU A 328 31.24 5.08 17.13
CA GLU A 328 29.84 5.33 16.76
C GLU A 328 29.31 4.40 15.66
N HIS A 329 30.09 3.38 15.27
CA HIS A 329 29.69 2.40 14.27
C HIS A 329 28.42 1.65 14.70
N PHE A 330 27.48 1.44 13.76
CA PHE A 330 26.20 0.79 14.05
C PHE A 330 26.38 -0.59 14.69
N ALA A 331 27.25 -1.41 14.11
CA ALA A 331 27.50 -2.77 14.61
C ALA A 331 27.98 -2.75 16.07
N VAL A 332 28.94 -1.87 16.40
CA VAL A 332 29.49 -1.70 17.75
C VAL A 332 28.40 -1.30 18.74
N ARG A 333 27.55 -0.32 18.37
CA ARG A 333 26.44 0.13 19.21
C ARG A 333 25.41 -0.97 19.50
N GLN A 334 25.16 -1.87 18.54
CA GLN A 334 24.28 -3.03 18.78
C GLN A 334 24.96 -4.10 19.62
N TYR A 335 26.24 -4.39 19.36
CA TYR A 335 27.01 -5.40 20.09
C TYR A 335 27.18 -5.05 21.57
N LYS A 336 27.47 -3.79 21.88
CA LYS A 336 27.53 -3.28 23.26
C LYS A 336 26.25 -3.56 24.05
N LYS A 337 25.09 -3.38 23.42
CA LYS A 337 23.78 -3.66 24.05
C LYS A 337 23.59 -5.15 24.30
N TYR A 338 24.06 -6.01 23.39
CA TYR A 338 24.06 -7.45 23.58
C TYR A 338 25.00 -7.87 24.74
N LYS A 339 26.20 -7.29 24.83
CA LYS A 339 27.18 -7.55 25.90
C LYS A 339 26.75 -7.08 27.30
N LEU A 340 25.62 -6.37 27.44
CA LEU A 340 25.00 -6.12 28.75
C LEU A 340 24.36 -7.39 29.35
N ALA A 341 24.18 -8.45 28.57
CA ALA A 341 23.70 -9.73 29.08
C ALA A 341 24.81 -10.47 29.83
N ALA A 342 24.50 -10.95 31.05
CA ALA A 342 25.40 -11.82 31.82
C ALA A 342 25.75 -13.12 31.06
N GLY A 343 26.89 -13.75 31.37
CA GLY A 343 27.43 -14.89 30.62
C GLY A 343 26.43 -16.03 30.37
N LYS A 344 25.67 -16.44 31.40
CA LYS A 344 24.61 -17.45 31.28
C LYS A 344 23.50 -17.04 30.31
N THR A 345 23.09 -15.78 30.34
CA THR A 345 22.07 -15.23 29.44
C THR A 345 22.60 -15.11 28.02
N ALA A 346 23.84 -14.63 27.85
CA ALA A 346 24.52 -14.53 26.56
C ALA A 346 24.62 -15.89 25.87
N LYS A 347 25.00 -16.94 26.62
CA LYS A 347 25.04 -18.32 26.14
C LYS A 347 23.67 -18.83 25.68
N SER A 348 22.60 -18.54 26.44
CA SER A 348 21.24 -18.90 26.04
C SER A 348 20.77 -18.14 24.77
N ILE A 349 21.15 -16.87 24.61
CA ILE A 349 20.88 -16.10 23.38
C ILE A 349 21.60 -16.74 22.18
N LEU A 350 22.88 -17.11 22.34
CA LEU A 350 23.68 -17.75 21.29
C LEU A 350 23.11 -19.09 20.85
N ILE A 351 22.67 -19.93 21.80
CA ILE A 351 22.00 -21.20 21.49
C ILE A 351 20.72 -20.94 20.67
N SER A 352 19.93 -19.93 21.04
CA SER A 352 18.71 -19.57 20.33
C SER A 352 18.98 -19.06 18.91
N CYS A 353 20.01 -18.21 18.74
CA CYS A 353 20.47 -17.77 17.42
C CYS A 353 20.98 -18.96 16.58
N GLY A 354 21.85 -19.80 17.14
CA GLY A 354 22.40 -20.98 16.49
C GLY A 354 21.31 -21.95 16.03
N ALA A 355 20.30 -22.22 16.87
CA ALA A 355 19.17 -23.08 16.51
C ALA A 355 18.40 -22.58 15.28
N ARG A 356 18.28 -21.25 15.10
CA ARG A 356 17.64 -20.65 13.92
C ARG A 356 18.52 -20.72 12.68
N MET A 357 19.83 -20.74 12.86
CA MET A 357 20.79 -20.88 11.77
C MET A 357 21.14 -22.33 11.44
N ALA A 358 20.69 -23.30 12.23
CA ALA A 358 20.95 -24.72 12.01
C ALA A 358 20.63 -25.23 10.59
N PRO A 359 19.58 -24.78 9.88
CA PRO A 359 19.38 -25.17 8.48
C PRO A 359 20.56 -24.82 7.58
N PHE A 360 21.31 -23.76 7.89
CA PHE A 360 22.51 -23.32 7.17
C PHE A 360 23.75 -24.17 7.47
N ASP A 361 23.71 -25.14 8.38
CA ASP A 361 24.81 -26.11 8.48
C ASP A 361 24.86 -27.03 7.24
N ILE A 362 23.73 -27.18 6.53
CA ILE A 362 23.62 -27.96 5.30
C ILE A 362 24.48 -27.31 4.21
N GLN A 363 25.50 -28.05 3.74
CA GLN A 363 26.45 -27.56 2.74
C GLN A 363 25.76 -27.08 1.46
N GLU A 364 24.74 -27.79 0.99
CA GLU A 364 24.00 -27.44 -0.22
C GLU A 364 23.28 -26.09 -0.07
N LEU A 365 22.77 -25.80 1.14
CA LEU A 365 22.14 -24.51 1.44
C LEU A 365 23.20 -23.38 1.52
N ARG A 366 24.34 -23.62 2.19
CA ARG A 366 25.43 -22.63 2.22
C ARG A 366 25.90 -22.27 0.82
N ASN A 367 26.05 -23.28 -0.03
CA ASN A 367 26.48 -23.07 -1.40
C ASN A 367 25.51 -22.16 -2.15
N ILE A 368 24.20 -22.45 -2.16
CA ILE A 368 23.24 -21.60 -2.89
C ILE A 368 23.09 -20.20 -2.30
N MET A 369 23.58 -19.93 -1.08
CA MET A 369 23.49 -18.61 -0.44
C MET A 369 24.83 -17.87 -0.35
N ALA A 370 25.88 -18.40 -0.99
CA ALA A 370 27.22 -17.81 -0.94
C ALA A 370 27.33 -16.48 -1.73
N TYR A 371 26.71 -16.41 -2.91
CA TYR A 371 26.71 -15.22 -3.77
C TYR A 371 25.33 -15.03 -4.42
N ASP A 372 25.10 -13.90 -5.09
CA ASP A 372 23.82 -13.62 -5.72
C ASP A 372 23.87 -13.79 -7.24
N GLU A 373 22.90 -14.53 -7.77
CA GLU A 373 22.59 -14.57 -9.20
C GLU A 373 21.14 -14.13 -9.45
N MET A 374 20.34 -13.82 -8.42
CA MET A 374 18.91 -13.52 -8.58
C MET A 374 18.65 -12.13 -9.14
N GLU A 375 19.50 -11.15 -8.83
CA GLU A 375 19.36 -9.75 -9.27
C GLU A 375 17.94 -9.19 -9.04
N LEU A 376 17.41 -9.34 -7.82
CA LEU A 376 16.01 -8.98 -7.50
C LEU A 376 15.68 -7.51 -7.82
N ASP A 377 16.67 -6.63 -7.72
CA ASP A 377 16.56 -5.20 -8.03
C ASP A 377 16.29 -4.93 -9.52
N GLN A 378 16.52 -5.91 -10.40
CA GLN A 378 16.35 -5.77 -11.84
C GLN A 378 14.94 -6.15 -12.35
N LEU A 379 14.10 -6.80 -11.53
CA LEU A 379 12.75 -7.25 -11.93
C LEU A 379 11.86 -6.10 -12.43
N GLY A 380 12.07 -4.86 -11.95
CA GLY A 380 11.33 -3.66 -12.39
C GLY A 380 11.99 -2.85 -13.52
N GLU A 381 13.24 -3.16 -13.88
CA GLU A 381 14.08 -2.37 -14.80
C GLU A 381 14.20 -2.97 -16.19
N GLN A 382 14.07 -4.29 -16.27
CA GLN A 382 14.22 -5.04 -17.51
C GLN A 382 13.29 -6.24 -17.50
N ARG A 383 13.12 -6.84 -18.68
CA ARG A 383 12.21 -7.96 -18.88
C ARG A 383 12.78 -9.24 -18.25
N MET A 384 12.28 -9.59 -17.07
CA MET A 384 12.77 -10.72 -16.26
C MET A 384 11.63 -11.63 -15.82
N ALA A 385 11.90 -12.95 -15.80
CA ALA A 385 10.97 -13.95 -15.32
C ALA A 385 11.65 -14.80 -14.25
N MET A 386 11.22 -14.62 -13.01
CA MET A 386 11.70 -15.34 -11.85
C MET A 386 10.73 -16.47 -11.48
N PHE A 387 11.27 -17.68 -11.31
CA PHE A 387 10.54 -18.85 -10.84
C PHE A 387 11.03 -19.23 -9.46
N VAL A 388 10.10 -19.40 -8.53
CA VAL A 388 10.35 -19.78 -7.15
C VAL A 388 9.72 -21.15 -6.95
N ILE A 389 10.56 -22.19 -7.03
CA ILE A 389 10.15 -23.58 -6.91
C ILE A 389 10.25 -23.97 -5.44
N ILE A 390 9.12 -24.33 -4.86
CA ILE A 390 8.97 -24.72 -3.45
C ILE A 390 8.24 -26.06 -3.38
N SER A 391 8.36 -26.78 -2.27
CA SER A 391 7.54 -27.98 -2.07
C SER A 391 6.13 -27.61 -1.60
N ASP A 392 5.12 -28.33 -2.12
CA ASP A 392 3.73 -28.24 -1.64
C ASP A 392 3.47 -29.12 -0.40
N THR A 393 4.41 -30.00 -0.06
CA THR A 393 4.29 -30.94 1.08
C THR A 393 5.29 -30.72 2.19
N ASP A 394 6.37 -29.97 1.94
CA ASP A 394 7.48 -29.77 2.87
C ASP A 394 7.82 -28.28 3.01
N ASP A 395 7.74 -27.74 4.21
CA ASP A 395 7.97 -26.33 4.49
C ASP A 395 9.36 -26.01 5.04
N THR A 396 10.25 -27.00 5.15
CA THR A 396 11.58 -26.92 5.77
C THR A 396 12.38 -25.70 5.28
N PHE A 397 12.37 -25.41 3.98
CA PHE A 397 13.15 -24.33 3.36
C PHE A 397 12.33 -23.10 2.95
N ASN A 398 11.05 -23.02 3.34
CA ASN A 398 10.19 -21.90 2.97
C ASN A 398 10.65 -20.56 3.56
N PHE A 399 11.46 -20.58 4.63
CA PHE A 399 12.04 -19.36 5.21
C PHE A 399 12.96 -18.62 4.22
N ILE A 400 13.69 -19.33 3.34
CA ILE A 400 14.56 -18.73 2.32
C ILE A 400 13.72 -17.88 1.36
N VAL A 401 12.62 -18.49 0.90
CA VAL A 401 11.66 -17.86 -0.02
C VAL A 401 10.97 -16.67 0.64
N ALA A 402 10.67 -16.76 1.94
CA ALA A 402 10.11 -15.65 2.69
C ALA A 402 11.10 -14.48 2.85
N ILE A 403 12.38 -14.74 3.10
CA ILE A 403 13.42 -13.70 3.11
C ILE A 403 13.52 -13.04 1.74
N MET A 404 13.60 -13.84 0.68
CA MET A 404 13.66 -13.38 -0.71
C MET A 404 12.46 -12.49 -1.08
N TYR A 405 11.24 -12.95 -0.82
CA TYR A 405 10.04 -12.15 -1.10
C TYR A 405 10.02 -10.84 -0.32
N THR A 406 10.42 -10.88 0.96
CA THR A 406 10.48 -9.67 1.79
C THR A 406 11.45 -8.64 1.20
N GLN A 407 12.64 -9.08 0.77
CA GLN A 407 13.60 -8.19 0.12
C GLN A 407 13.09 -7.71 -1.24
N LEU A 408 12.55 -8.60 -2.07
CA LEU A 408 11.98 -8.25 -3.37
C LEU A 408 10.95 -7.13 -3.24
N PHE A 409 9.93 -7.29 -2.40
CA PHE A 409 8.89 -6.29 -2.27
C PHE A 409 9.41 -4.94 -1.77
N ASN A 410 10.33 -4.95 -0.80
CA ASN A 410 10.95 -3.71 -0.32
C ASN A 410 11.72 -3.01 -1.45
N LEU A 411 12.56 -3.76 -2.19
CA LEU A 411 13.33 -3.22 -3.32
C LEU A 411 12.42 -2.64 -4.40
N LEU A 412 11.33 -3.34 -4.76
CA LEU A 412 10.39 -2.85 -5.77
C LEU A 412 9.68 -1.57 -5.35
N CYS A 413 9.31 -1.44 -4.07
CA CYS A 413 8.71 -0.22 -3.53
C CYS A 413 9.73 0.93 -3.47
N ASP A 414 10.90 0.69 -2.88
CA ASP A 414 11.95 1.70 -2.72
C ASP A 414 12.38 2.24 -4.11
N LYS A 415 12.59 1.36 -5.10
CA LYS A 415 12.87 1.79 -6.49
C LYS A 415 11.73 2.56 -7.12
N ALA A 416 10.49 2.10 -6.93
CA ALA A 416 9.35 2.79 -7.51
C ALA A 416 9.26 4.22 -6.98
N ASP A 417 9.39 4.42 -5.67
CA ASP A 417 9.20 5.70 -5.01
C ASP A 417 10.41 6.64 -5.17
N ASP A 418 11.63 6.13 -5.00
CA ASP A 418 12.85 6.94 -4.94
C ASP A 418 13.53 7.12 -6.31
N GLU A 419 13.43 6.15 -7.23
CA GLU A 419 14.10 6.19 -8.54
C GLU A 419 13.14 6.50 -9.70
N HIS A 420 11.87 6.07 -9.63
CA HIS A 420 10.94 6.11 -10.77
C HIS A 420 9.62 6.88 -10.53
N ASN A 421 9.61 7.82 -9.58
CA ASN A 421 8.48 8.73 -9.32
C ASN A 421 7.12 8.02 -9.12
N GLY A 422 7.14 6.96 -8.32
CA GLY A 422 6.00 6.14 -7.91
C GLY A 422 5.54 5.12 -8.97
N ARG A 423 6.36 4.76 -9.97
CA ARG A 423 6.02 3.71 -10.95
C ARG A 423 7.25 3.11 -11.64
N LEU A 424 7.48 1.81 -11.45
CA LEU A 424 8.50 1.06 -12.18
C LEU A 424 8.33 1.09 -13.71
N PRO A 425 9.43 1.12 -14.49
CA PRO A 425 9.39 1.07 -15.96
C PRO A 425 8.75 -0.21 -16.51
N TYR A 426 9.04 -1.35 -15.86
CA TYR A 426 8.41 -2.65 -16.12
C TYR A 426 7.44 -2.99 -15.01
N HIS A 427 6.20 -3.34 -15.35
CA HIS A 427 5.23 -3.80 -14.37
C HIS A 427 5.61 -5.19 -13.89
N VAL A 428 5.79 -5.36 -12.57
CA VAL A 428 6.12 -6.65 -11.98
C VAL A 428 4.84 -7.39 -11.61
N ARG A 429 4.59 -8.52 -12.28
CA ARG A 429 3.44 -9.38 -12.05
C ARG A 429 3.82 -10.61 -11.25
N LEU A 430 3.27 -10.69 -10.04
CA LEU A 430 3.42 -11.86 -9.19
C LEU A 430 2.27 -12.84 -9.44
N LEU A 431 2.60 -14.03 -9.92
CA LEU A 431 1.71 -15.16 -10.12
C LEU A 431 2.02 -16.22 -9.05
N LEU A 432 1.39 -16.06 -7.89
CA LEU A 432 1.70 -16.85 -6.70
C LEU A 432 0.73 -18.03 -6.62
N ASP A 433 1.06 -19.12 -7.32
CA ASP A 433 0.30 -20.37 -7.20
C ASP A 433 0.42 -20.90 -5.75
N GLU A 434 -0.67 -21.44 -5.22
CA GLU A 434 -0.78 -21.89 -3.83
C GLU A 434 -0.34 -20.88 -2.75
N PHE A 435 -0.68 -19.60 -2.94
CA PHE A 435 -0.30 -18.48 -2.04
C PHE A 435 -0.40 -18.78 -0.53
N ALA A 436 -1.44 -19.50 -0.08
CA ALA A 436 -1.65 -19.83 1.33
C ALA A 436 -0.58 -20.77 1.91
N ASN A 437 0.00 -21.66 1.10
CA ASN A 437 1.07 -22.59 1.51
C ASN A 437 2.45 -21.94 1.39
N SER A 438 2.62 -21.05 0.40
CA SER A 438 3.93 -20.54 -0.02
C SER A 438 4.36 -19.25 0.69
N VAL A 439 3.40 -18.43 1.12
CA VAL A 439 3.68 -17.09 1.66
C VAL A 439 3.10 -17.00 3.06
N ARG A 440 3.98 -17.11 4.08
CA ARG A 440 3.57 -16.93 5.47
C ARG A 440 3.04 -15.51 5.68
N ARG A 441 2.02 -15.38 6.54
CA ARG A 441 1.37 -14.10 6.88
C ARG A 441 2.36 -13.01 7.34
N PHE A 442 3.50 -13.41 7.89
CA PHE A 442 4.55 -12.49 8.32
C PHE A 442 5.27 -11.82 7.14
N THR A 443 5.60 -12.57 6.07
CA THR A 443 6.24 -12.05 4.85
C THR A 443 5.49 -10.84 4.29
N LEU A 444 4.15 -10.89 4.31
CA LEU A 444 3.28 -9.80 3.85
C LEU A 444 3.24 -8.61 4.83
N LYS A 445 3.22 -8.88 6.14
CA LYS A 445 3.25 -7.84 7.17
C LYS A 445 4.55 -7.05 7.15
N THR A 446 5.69 -7.70 6.91
CA THR A 446 7.02 -7.06 6.89
C THR A 446 7.20 -6.10 5.72
N VAL A 447 6.44 -6.30 4.64
CA VAL A 447 6.48 -5.44 3.43
C VAL A 447 5.31 -4.45 3.39
N GLY A 448 4.61 -4.25 4.51
CA GLY A 448 3.53 -3.26 4.62
C GLY A 448 2.22 -3.66 3.95
N ILE A 449 2.09 -4.90 3.42
CA ILE A 449 0.80 -5.48 2.99
C ILE A 449 0.05 -5.87 4.27
N THR A 450 -0.54 -4.86 4.89
CA THR A 450 -1.34 -4.99 6.11
C THR A 450 -2.80 -5.23 5.75
N ASP A 451 -3.57 -5.80 6.68
CA ASP A 451 -5.02 -6.05 6.57
C ASP A 451 -5.86 -4.76 6.38
N LYS A 452 -5.26 -3.60 6.07
CA LYS A 452 -5.86 -2.27 5.93
C LYS A 452 -5.62 -1.61 4.56
N ALA A 453 -5.61 -2.40 3.48
CA ALA A 453 -5.66 -1.88 2.10
C ALA A 453 -7.06 -2.00 1.50
#